data_AF-A0A968D7J0-F1
#
_entry.id   AF-A0A968D7J0-F1
#
_cell.length_a   1.000
_cell.length_b   1.000
_cell.length_c   1.000
_cell.angle_alpha   90.00
_cell.angle_beta   90.00
_cell.angle_gamma   90.00
#
_symmetry.space_group_name_H-M   'P 1'
#
loop_
_entity.id
_entity.type
_entity.pdbx_description
1 polymer ?
#
loop_
_entity_poly.entity_id
_entity_poly.type
_entity_poly.pdbx_seq_one_letter_code
_entity_poly.pdbx_strand_id
1 'polypeptide(L)'
;LHDVYVEDGLAYLAYWRDGLVILDVGDGVRGGSIRQPKLVSRFRYNHAELYPADFIAGTHAVYRSGRYVFIGDESYPGTTDFFSRETFPTRGLLHVIDVSDIER
;
A
#
# COMPACT_ATOMS: atom_id res chain seq x y z
N LEU A 1 -3.97 4.83 5.92
CA LEU A 1 -4.28 4.91 4.47
C LEU A 1 -3.46 6.06 3.91
N HIS A 2 -2.63 5.80 2.91
CA HIS A 2 -1.73 6.82 2.33
C HIS A 2 -2.01 7.11 0.86
N ASP A 3 -2.45 6.09 0.11
CA ASP A 3 -2.74 6.25 -1.32
C ASP A 3 -3.85 5.29 -1.75
N VAL A 4 -4.58 5.69 -2.80
CA VAL A 4 -5.73 4.98 -3.36
C VAL A 4 -5.65 5.07 -4.88
N TYR A 5 -5.63 3.91 -5.52
CA TYR A 5 -5.76 3.80 -6.96
C TYR A 5 -7.02 3.00 -7.30
N VAL A 6 -7.84 3.48 -8.24
CA VAL A 6 -9.09 2.80 -8.64
C VAL A 6 -9.05 2.51 -10.13
N GLU A 7 -9.26 1.25 -10.49
CA GLU A 7 -9.33 0.75 -11.88
C GLU A 7 -10.34 -0.40 -11.92
N ASP A 8 -11.24 -0.37 -12.91
CA ASP A 8 -12.22 -1.44 -13.20
C ASP A 8 -12.98 -1.94 -11.97
N GLY A 9 -13.49 -1.00 -11.17
CA GLY A 9 -14.30 -1.32 -10.00
C GLY A 9 -13.55 -1.82 -8.77
N LEU A 10 -12.21 -1.87 -8.84
CA LEU A 10 -11.34 -2.28 -7.76
C LEU A 10 -10.53 -1.11 -7.23
N ALA A 11 -10.54 -0.92 -5.92
CA ALA A 11 -9.70 0.04 -5.22
C ALA A 11 -8.49 -0.68 -4.61
N TYR A 12 -7.30 -0.24 -5.00
CA TYR A 12 -6.01 -0.68 -4.49
C TYR A 12 -5.52 0.37 -3.49
N LEU A 13 -5.26 -0.04 -2.26
CA LEU A 13 -4.94 0.86 -1.16
C LEU A 13 -3.53 0.59 -0.65
N ALA A 14 -2.72 1.65 -0.55
CA ALA A 14 -1.52 1.64 0.27
C ALA A 14 -1.93 1.86 1.73
N TYR A 15 -2.01 0.78 2.50
CA TYR A 15 -2.54 0.79 3.86
C TYR A 15 -1.48 0.56 4.92
N TRP A 16 -0.40 1.32 4.88
CA TRP A 16 0.62 1.33 5.93
C TRP A 16 1.10 -0.08 6.32
N ARG A 17 0.92 -0.50 7.58
CA ARG A 17 1.31 -1.83 8.09
C ARG A 17 0.43 -2.99 7.62
N ASP A 18 -0.72 -2.71 6.99
CA ASP A 18 -1.55 -3.73 6.36
C ASP A 18 -1.14 -4.02 4.91
N GLY A 19 -0.18 -3.27 4.36
CA GLY A 19 0.35 -3.50 3.03
C GLY A 19 -0.61 -3.03 1.94
N LEU A 20 -0.72 -3.83 0.88
CA LEU A 20 -1.72 -3.64 -0.18
C LEU A 20 -3.05 -4.23 0.26
N VAL A 21 -4.11 -3.42 0.24
CA VAL A 21 -5.49 -3.88 0.42
C VAL A 21 -6.24 -3.65 -0.88
N ILE A 22 -6.91 -4.68 -1.39
CA ILE A 22 -7.73 -4.60 -2.60
C ILE A 22 -9.20 -4.73 -2.20
N LEU A 23 -10.00 -3.73 -2.55
CA LEU A 23 -11.44 -3.70 -2.31
C LEU A 23 -12.19 -3.69 -3.64
N ASP A 24 -13.31 -4.39 -3.70
CA ASP A 24 -14.33 -4.17 -4.70
C ASP A 24 -15.20 -2.99 -4.26
N VAL A 25 -15.19 -1.94 -5.07
CA VAL A 25 -15.93 -0.69 -4.87
C VAL A 25 -17.05 -0.51 -5.90
N GLY A 26 -17.38 -1.55 -6.67
CA GLY A 26 -18.45 -1.60 -7.65
C GLY A 26 -17.94 -1.96 -9.04
N ASP A 27 -18.53 -3.00 -9.65
CA ASP A 27 -18.08 -3.64 -10.91
C ASP A 27 -16.82 -4.53 -10.76
N GLY A 28 -16.44 -4.87 -9.52
CA GLY A 28 -15.38 -5.85 -9.25
C GLY A 28 -15.89 -7.30 -9.10
N VAL A 29 -15.15 -8.12 -8.34
CA VAL A 29 -15.36 -9.58 -8.26
C VAL A 29 -16.16 -10.05 -7.04
N ARG A 30 -16.50 -9.16 -6.09
CA ARG A 30 -17.16 -9.49 -4.82
C ARG A 30 -18.54 -8.81 -4.64
N GLY A 31 -19.03 -8.10 -5.66
CA GLY A 31 -20.31 -7.39 -5.59
C GLY A 31 -20.28 -6.21 -4.62
N GLY A 32 -19.14 -5.53 -4.54
CA GLY A 32 -18.96 -4.34 -3.71
C GLY A 32 -19.65 -3.10 -4.28
N SER A 33 -19.61 -2.02 -3.52
CA SER A 33 -20.01 -0.69 -3.99
C SER A 33 -19.25 0.39 -3.21
N ILE A 34 -19.21 1.62 -3.72
CA ILE A 34 -18.59 2.74 -3.01
C ILE A 34 -19.18 2.98 -1.60
N ARG A 35 -20.44 2.58 -1.36
CA ARG A 35 -21.11 2.71 -0.05
C ARG A 35 -20.92 1.48 0.84
N GLN A 36 -20.63 0.33 0.24
CA GLN A 36 -20.43 -0.95 0.91
C GLN A 36 -19.30 -1.72 0.22
N PRO A 37 -18.05 -1.24 0.33
CA PRO A 37 -16.92 -1.89 -0.31
C PRO A 37 -16.71 -3.29 0.29
N LYS A 38 -16.21 -4.22 -0.53
CA LYS A 38 -15.95 -5.60 -0.12
C LYS A 38 -14.47 -5.91 -0.27
N LEU A 39 -13.87 -6.50 0.76
CA LEU A 39 -12.49 -6.98 0.67
C LEU A 39 -12.39 -8.08 -0.39
N VAL A 40 -11.46 -7.90 -1.33
CA VAL A 40 -11.09 -8.91 -2.33
C VAL A 40 -9.91 -9.70 -1.81
N SER A 41 -8.78 -9.04 -1.56
CA SER A 41 -7.55 -9.65 -1.06
C SER A 41 -6.67 -8.63 -0.32
N ARG A 42 -5.62 -9.13 0.34
CA ARG A 42 -4.61 -8.31 1.03
C ARG A 42 -3.24 -8.97 0.91
N PHE A 43 -2.25 -8.20 0.51
CA PHE A 43 -0.84 -8.58 0.62
C PHE A 43 -0.17 -7.78 1.73
N ARG A 44 0.18 -8.46 2.82
CA ARG A 44 0.86 -7.90 3.99
C ARG A 44 2.25 -8.50 4.13
N TYR A 45 3.23 -7.66 4.41
CA TYR A 45 4.62 -8.03 4.67
C TYR A 45 5.12 -7.30 5.92
N ASN A 46 6.22 -7.78 6.49
CA ASN A 46 6.77 -7.22 7.70
C ASN A 46 7.82 -6.15 7.37
N HIS A 47 7.43 -4.87 7.42
CA HIS A 47 8.37 -3.76 7.22
C HIS A 47 9.57 -3.80 8.17
N ALA A 48 9.42 -4.33 9.40
CA ALA A 48 10.52 -4.41 10.36
C ALA A 48 11.65 -5.38 9.92
N GLU A 49 11.38 -6.29 8.99
CA GLU A 49 12.43 -7.14 8.38
C GLU A 49 13.20 -6.42 7.27
N LEU A 50 12.66 -5.31 6.76
CA LEU A 50 13.20 -4.60 5.59
C LEU A 50 13.95 -3.31 5.96
N TYR A 51 13.69 -2.75 7.14
CA TYR A 51 14.23 -1.47 7.59
C TYR A 51 14.97 -1.60 8.93
N PRO A 52 15.90 -0.68 9.24
CA PRO A 52 16.55 -0.63 10.55
C PRO A 52 15.54 -0.51 11.70
N ALA A 53 15.89 -1.03 12.87
CA ALA A 53 14.99 -1.09 14.03
C ALA A 53 14.55 0.28 14.56
N ASP A 54 15.32 1.33 14.29
CA ASP A 54 15.03 2.72 14.65
C ASP A 54 14.18 3.44 13.60
N PHE A 55 13.81 2.80 12.49
CA PHE A 55 12.98 3.39 11.45
C PHE A 55 11.50 3.05 11.65
N ILE A 56 10.66 4.05 11.37
CA ILE A 56 9.24 3.86 11.09
C ILE A 56 9.13 3.55 9.60
N ALA A 57 8.29 2.57 9.26
CA ALA A 57 8.08 2.16 7.87
C ALA A 57 6.65 1.67 7.64
N GLY A 58 6.14 1.90 6.43
CA GLY A 58 4.86 1.37 5.98
C GLY A 58 4.60 1.62 4.50
N THR A 59 3.63 0.90 3.95
CA THR A 59 3.22 1.07 2.55
C THR A 59 2.53 2.41 2.36
N HIS A 60 3.04 3.21 1.41
CA HIS A 60 2.66 4.61 1.22
C HIS A 60 2.06 4.90 -0.15
N ALA A 61 2.62 4.38 -1.24
CA ALA A 61 2.16 4.64 -2.61
C ALA A 61 1.62 3.37 -3.27
N VAL A 62 0.65 3.51 -4.17
CA VAL A 62 0.08 2.39 -4.94
C VAL A 62 -0.24 2.78 -6.37
N TYR A 63 0.11 1.92 -7.33
CA TYR A 63 -0.26 2.09 -8.73
C TYR A 63 -0.46 0.71 -9.38
N ARG A 64 -1.50 0.58 -10.19
CA ARG A 64 -1.81 -0.66 -10.91
C ARG A 64 -1.58 -0.44 -12.41
N SER A 65 -0.92 -1.41 -13.05
CA SER A 65 -0.75 -1.48 -14.50
C SER A 65 -0.79 -2.95 -14.92
N GLY A 66 -1.68 -3.30 -15.87
CA GLY A 66 -2.09 -4.67 -16.26
C GLY A 66 -1.45 -5.83 -15.51
N ARG A 67 -2.13 -6.67 -14.75
CA ARG A 67 -1.58 -7.77 -13.90
C ARG A 67 -0.59 -7.39 -12.80
N TYR A 68 0.03 -6.21 -12.76
CA TYR A 68 0.98 -5.83 -11.70
C TYR A 68 0.49 -4.67 -10.85
N VAL A 69 0.53 -4.84 -9.53
CA VAL A 69 0.40 -3.72 -8.58
C VAL A 69 1.79 -3.36 -8.06
N PHE A 70 2.13 -2.09 -8.21
CA PHE A 70 3.32 -1.48 -7.64
C PHE A 70 2.93 -0.85 -6.31
N ILE A 71 3.65 -1.18 -5.24
CA ILE A 71 3.50 -0.48 -3.96
C ILE A 71 4.85 0.05 -3.49
N GLY A 72 4.87 1.31 -3.06
CA GLY A 72 6.05 1.98 -2.54
C GLY A 72 5.95 2.13 -1.03
N ASP A 73 7.04 1.86 -0.33
CA ASP A 73 7.16 2.13 1.09
C ASP A 73 7.60 3.58 1.36
N GLU A 74 7.14 4.12 2.49
CA GLU A 74 7.75 5.28 3.13
C GLU A 74 8.45 4.82 4.39
N SER A 75 9.69 5.30 4.59
CA SER A 75 10.43 5.02 5.81
C SER A 75 11.36 6.16 6.22
N TYR A 76 11.43 6.42 7.53
CA TYR A 76 12.22 7.48 8.15
C TYR A 76 12.58 7.11 9.60
N PRO A 77 13.65 7.70 10.18
CA PRO A 77 13.98 7.52 11.59
C PRO A 77 12.81 7.86 12.51
N GLY A 78 12.55 7.05 13.53
CA GLY A 78 11.47 7.29 14.50
C GLY A 78 11.67 8.57 15.35
N THR A 79 12.88 9.12 15.34
CA THR A 79 13.25 10.37 16.03
C THR A 79 13.13 11.62 15.15
N THR A 80 12.59 11.49 13.92
CA THR A 80 12.46 12.60 12.98
C THR A 80 11.59 13.73 13.55
N ASP A 81 12.11 14.96 13.51
CA ASP A 81 11.35 16.19 13.75
C ASP A 81 10.84 16.75 12.41
N PHE A 82 9.55 16.59 12.16
CA PHE A 82 8.90 17.07 10.94
C PHE A 82 8.70 18.58 10.86
N PHE A 83 8.97 19.33 11.95
CA PHE A 83 8.93 20.79 11.96
C PHE A 83 10.30 21.42 11.72
N SER A 84 11.37 20.63 11.83
CA SER A 84 12.72 21.05 11.47
C SER A 84 12.83 21.26 9.95
N ARG A 85 13.73 22.17 9.56
CA ARG A 85 14.14 22.33 8.15
C ARG A 85 15.38 21.51 7.82
N GLU A 86 15.94 20.80 8.80
CA GLU A 86 17.07 19.91 8.58
C GLU A 86 16.64 18.70 7.75
N THR A 87 17.55 18.22 6.91
CA THR A 87 17.33 17.01 6.15
C THR A 87 17.53 15.79 7.05
N PHE A 88 16.67 14.80 6.88
CA PHE A 88 16.80 13.51 7.53
C PHE A 88 16.77 12.40 6.46
N PRO A 89 17.42 11.25 6.72
CA PRO A 89 17.46 10.18 5.75
C PRO A 89 16.08 9.54 5.61
N THR A 90 15.52 9.53 4.40
CA THR A 90 14.34 8.74 4.06
C THR A 90 14.75 7.54 3.22
N ARG A 91 13.92 6.49 3.26
CA ARG A 91 14.08 5.26 2.47
C ARG A 91 12.73 4.82 1.93
N GLY A 92 12.76 4.03 0.88
CA GLY A 92 11.58 3.39 0.34
C GLY A 92 11.98 2.25 -0.60
N LEU A 93 11.34 1.11 -0.43
CA LEU A 93 11.39 0.00 -1.37
C LEU A 93 10.15 0.04 -2.26
N LEU A 94 10.33 -0.32 -3.52
CA LEU A 94 9.24 -0.55 -4.45
C LEU A 94 9.04 -2.07 -4.57
N HIS A 95 7.83 -2.54 -4.27
CA HIS A 95 7.43 -3.93 -4.43
C HIS A 95 6.59 -4.05 -5.70
N VAL A 96 6.78 -5.16 -6.42
CA VAL A 96 6.00 -5.50 -7.62
C VAL A 96 5.22 -6.77 -7.31
N ILE A 97 3.90 -6.67 -7.27
CA ILE A 97 3.00 -7.75 -6.91
C ILE A 97 2.27 -8.20 -8.18
N ASP A 98 2.39 -9.48 -8.52
CA ASP A 98 1.61 -10.10 -9.59
C ASP A 98 0.21 -10.43 -9.06
N VAL A 99 -0.80 -9.74 -9.59
CA VAL A 99 -2.22 -9.92 -9.27
C VAL A 99 -2.97 -10.62 -10.41
N SER A 100 -2.31 -11.53 -11.12
CA SER A 100 -2.96 -12.39 -12.13
C SER A 100 -4.10 -13.22 -11.53
N ASP A 101 -3.99 -13.58 -10.25
CA ASP A 101 -5.11 -14.06 -9.42
C ASP A 101 -5.35 -13.03 -8.31
N ILE A 102 -6.29 -12.11 -8.53
CA ILE A 102 -6.51 -10.96 -7.65
C ILE A 102 -7.15 -11.33 -6.31
N GLU A 103 -7.71 -12.53 -6.19
CA GLU A 103 -8.37 -13.00 -4.98
C GLU A 103 -7.42 -13.69 -4.00
N ARG A 104 -6.12 -13.79 -4.34
CA ARG A 104 -5.08 -14.42 -3.51
C ARG A 104 -3.98 -13.47 -3.08
#